data_AF-A0A1F8S3K5-F1
#
_entry.id   AF-A0A1F8S3K5-F1
#
_cell.length_a   1.000
_cell.length_b   1.000
_cell.length_c   1.000
_cell.angle_alpha   90.00
_cell.angle_beta   90.00
_cell.angle_gamma   90.00
#
_symmetry.space_group_name_H-M   'P 1'
#
loop_
_entity.id
_entity.type
_entity.pdbx_description
1 polymer ?
#
loop_
_entity_poly.entity_id
_entity_poly.type
_entity_poly.pdbx_seq_one_letter_code
_entity_poly.pdbx_strand_id
1 'polypeptide(L)'
;MSLQLHRPDGKGGLEVRPVTDQNWRNNLRSPRWGAALRGGKLPELANAEVNPTSTGRAVAFWVGLGLITFVLVVVGYGTSFWG
;
A
#
# COMPACT_ATOMS: atom_id res chain seq x y z
N MET A 1 -3.81 -13.83 8.54
CA MET A 1 -4.31 -13.13 9.74
C MET A 1 -5.42 -12.17 9.31
N SER A 2 -6.66 -12.40 9.74
CA SER A 2 -7.81 -11.53 9.43
C SER A 2 -8.16 -10.68 10.65
N LEU A 3 -8.03 -9.37 10.53
CA LEU A 3 -8.34 -8.44 11.63
C LEU A 3 -9.85 -8.20 11.65
N GLN A 4 -10.55 -8.78 12.64
CA GLN A 4 -11.99 -8.59 12.84
C GLN A 4 -12.21 -7.44 13.83
N LEU A 5 -12.79 -6.34 13.37
CA LEU A 5 -13.13 -5.19 14.20
C LEU A 5 -14.57 -5.34 14.71
N HIS A 6 -14.71 -5.51 16.02
CA HIS A 6 -16.01 -5.52 16.69
C HIS A 6 -16.50 -4.09 16.92
N ARG A 7 -17.75 -3.81 16.54
CA ARG A 7 -18.42 -2.53 16.84
C ARG A 7 -19.59 -2.78 17.80
N PRO A 8 -19.81 -1.89 18.78
CA PRO A 8 -21.03 -1.94 19.59
C PRO A 8 -22.27 -1.77 18.69
N ASP A 9 -23.24 -2.66 18.87
CA ASP A 9 -24.49 -2.76 18.11
C ASP A 9 -25.57 -1.72 18.53
N GLY A 10 -25.24 -0.86 19.49
CA GLY A 10 -26.16 0.13 20.06
C GLY A 10 -27.16 -0.44 21.08
N LYS A 11 -27.14 -1.75 21.35
CA LYS A 11 -27.95 -2.45 22.36
C LYS A 11 -27.12 -3.17 23.42
N GLY A 12 -25.79 -3.05 23.36
CA GLY A 12 -24.86 -3.62 24.33
C GLY A 12 -24.16 -4.91 23.85
N GLY A 13 -24.42 -5.36 22.62
CA GLY A 13 -23.72 -6.44 21.95
C GLY A 13 -22.63 -5.94 21.00
N LEU A 14 -21.87 -6.89 20.45
CA LEU A 14 -20.83 -6.65 19.46
C LEU A 14 -21.21 -7.30 18.14
N GLU A 15 -21.31 -6.52 17.06
CA GLU A 15 -21.50 -7.06 15.71
C GLU A 15 -20.16 -7.31 15.03
N VAL A 16 -19.98 -8.51 14.48
CA VAL A 16 -18.84 -8.86 13.62
C VAL A 16 -19.12 -8.31 12.23
N ARG A 17 -18.41 -7.24 11.84
CA ARG A 17 -18.47 -6.72 10.47
C ARG A 17 -17.17 -7.09 9.73
N PRO A 18 -17.24 -7.84 8.61
CA PRO A 18 -16.07 -8.04 7.77
C PRO A 18 -15.63 -6.67 7.21
N VAL A 19 -14.41 -6.26 7.53
CA VAL A 19 -13.86 -4.97 7.10
C VAL A 19 -13.66 -5.03 5.59
N THR A 20 -14.59 -4.41 4.87
CA THR A 20 -14.52 -4.16 3.42
C THR A 20 -14.01 -2.74 3.14
N ASP A 21 -13.28 -2.14 4.09
CA ASP A 21 -12.80 -0.78 3.95
C ASP A 21 -11.41 -0.80 3.31
N GLN A 22 -11.35 -0.52 2.00
CA GLN A 22 -10.09 -0.49 1.25
C GLN A 22 -9.13 0.58 1.79
N ASN A 23 -9.63 1.60 2.50
CA ASN A 23 -8.81 2.66 3.05
C ASN A 23 -8.89 2.67 4.58
N TRP A 24 -8.08 1.79 5.20
CA TRP A 24 -7.94 1.65 6.65
C TRP A 24 -7.70 2.98 7.39
N ARG A 25 -7.17 4.01 6.71
CA ARG A 25 -6.96 5.37 7.25
C ARG A 25 -8.26 6.04 7.69
N ASN A 26 -9.40 5.67 7.10
CA ASN A 26 -10.71 6.19 7.50
C ASN A 26 -11.07 5.79 8.94
N ASN A 27 -10.61 4.61 9.40
CA ASN A 27 -10.84 4.15 10.77
C ASN A 27 -10.02 4.93 11.82
N LEU A 28 -8.93 5.58 11.41
CA LEU A 28 -8.13 6.43 12.28
C LEU A 28 -8.70 7.85 12.41
N ARG A 29 -9.65 8.23 11.55
CA ARG A 29 -10.30 9.55 11.64
C ARG A 29 -11.34 9.51 12.76
N SER A 30 -11.03 10.10 13.91
CA SER A 30 -12.02 10.24 14.97
C SER A 30 -13.05 11.30 14.56
N PRO A 31 -14.36 10.98 14.52
CA PRO A 31 -15.39 11.95 14.15
C PRO A 31 -15.42 13.16 15.10
N ARG A 32 -15.12 12.91 16.38
CA ARG A 32 -15.05 13.92 17.44
C ARG A 32 -13.98 15.00 17.17
N TRP A 33 -12.85 14.64 16.57
CA TRP A 33 -11.80 15.61 16.26
C TRP A 33 -12.05 16.37 14.95
N GLY A 34 -12.78 15.77 14.01
CA GLY A 34 -13.19 16.44 12.77
C GLY A 34 -14.31 17.47 12.96
N ALA A 35 -15.14 17.31 13.99
CA ALA A 35 -16.31 18.14 14.24
C ALA A 35 -15.98 19.62 14.50
N ALA A 36 -14.79 19.93 15.04
CA ALA A 36 -14.35 21.30 15.30
C ALA A 36 -13.72 21.99 14.07
N LEU A 37 -13.49 21.26 12.98
CA LEU A 37 -12.89 21.79 11.76
C LEU A 37 -13.95 22.34 10.81
N ARG A 38 -13.57 23.35 10.02
CA ARG A 38 -14.44 23.95 8.99
C ARG A 38 -14.79 22.87 7.95
N GLY A 39 -16.03 22.37 8.00
CA GLY A 39 -16.52 21.27 7.17
C GLY A 39 -16.71 19.92 7.90
N GLY A 40 -16.48 19.86 9.21
CA GLY A 40 -16.83 18.71 10.07
C GLY A 40 -16.04 17.43 9.78
N LYS A 41 -14.93 17.50 9.05
CA LYS A 41 -14.13 16.33 8.65
C LYS A 41 -12.64 16.60 8.86
N LEU A 42 -11.92 15.59 9.34
CA LEU A 42 -10.47 15.60 9.40
C LEU A 42 -9.89 15.61 7.96
N PRO A 43 -8.81 16.37 7.72
CA PRO A 43 -8.11 16.34 6.43
C PRO A 43 -7.58 14.94 6.13
N GLU A 44 -7.36 14.67 4.85
CA GLU A 44 -6.83 13.39 4.44
C GLU A 44 -5.40 13.19 4.98
N LEU A 45 -5.19 12.10 5.73
CA LEU A 45 -3.86 11.69 6.19
C LEU A 45 -3.05 11.16 4.99
N ALA A 46 -2.57 12.07 4.17
CA ALA A 46 -1.58 11.78 3.15
C ALA A 46 -0.19 11.86 3.78
N ASN A 47 0.60 10.77 3.70
CA ASN A 47 2.00 10.79 4.14
C ASN A 47 2.84 11.53 3.09
N ALA A 48 2.90 12.86 3.20
CA ALA A 48 3.67 13.71 2.29
C ALA A 48 5.19 13.45 2.34
N GLU A 49 5.69 12.87 3.43
CA GLU A 49 7.10 12.51 3.60
C GLU A 49 7.52 11.30 2.77
N VAL A 50 6.56 10.46 2.36
CA VAL A 50 6.84 9.29 1.53
C VAL A 50 6.59 9.69 0.09
N ASN A 51 7.65 9.72 -0.72
CA ASN A 51 7.55 9.81 -2.17
C ASN A 51 7.49 8.39 -2.73
N PRO A 52 6.29 7.77 -2.90
CA PRO A 52 6.20 6.40 -3.36
C PRO A 52 6.80 6.31 -4.76
N THR A 53 7.79 5.44 -4.92
CA THR A 53 8.29 5.09 -6.25
C THR A 53 7.13 4.61 -7.10
N SER A 54 6.86 5.30 -8.21
CA SER A 54 5.75 4.93 -9.10
C SER A 54 5.89 3.47 -9.52
N THR A 55 4.80 2.71 -9.51
CA THR A 55 4.77 1.30 -9.93
C THR A 55 5.40 1.12 -11.31
N GLY A 56 5.14 2.02 -12.26
CA GLY A 56 5.73 1.98 -13.60
C GLY A 56 7.26 2.07 -13.60
N ARG A 57 7.85 2.98 -12.81
CA ARG A 57 9.32 3.06 -12.65
C ARG A 57 9.90 1.81 -12.01
N ALA A 58 9.22 1.24 -11.02
CA ALA A 58 9.65 -0.01 -10.39
C ALA A 58 9.64 -1.18 -11.39
N VAL A 59 8.58 -1.30 -12.19
CA VAL A 59 8.49 -2.33 -13.24
C VAL A 59 9.57 -2.13 -14.30
N ALA A 60 9.74 -0.90 -14.80
CA ALA A 60 10.77 -0.59 -15.80
C ALA A 60 12.19 -0.92 -15.30
N PHE A 61 12.47 -0.63 -14.04
CA PHE A 61 13.74 -0.99 -13.40
C PHE A 61 13.98 -2.50 -13.43
N TRP A 62 13.01 -3.31 -12.98
CA TRP A 62 13.17 -4.77 -12.94
C TRP A 62 13.25 -5.40 -14.33
N VAL A 63 12.45 -4.92 -15.29
CA VAL A 63 12.54 -5.36 -16.69
C VAL A 63 13.91 -5.04 -17.28
N GLY A 64 14.40 -3.82 -17.07
CA GLY A 64 15.72 -3.41 -17.54
C GLY A 64 16.84 -4.25 -16.92
N LEU A 65 16.79 -4.48 -15.61
CA LEU A 65 17.77 -5.31 -14.91
C LEU A 65 17.77 -6.74 -15.46
N GLY A 66 16.60 -7.37 -15.61
CA GLY A 66 16.49 -8.72 -16.14
C GLY A 66 17.03 -8.84 -17.57
N LEU A 67 16.78 -7.83 -18.41
CA LEU A 67 17.24 -7.81 -19.80
C LEU A 67 18.77 -7.66 -19.88
N ILE A 68 19.36 -6.80 -19.06
CA ILE A 68 20.82 -6.66 -18.94
C ILE A 68 21.45 -7.97 -18.47
N THR A 69 20.90 -8.59 -17.42
CA THR A 69 21.40 -9.87 -16.91
C THR A 69 21.32 -10.96 -17.98
N PHE A 70 20.21 -11.05 -18.71
CA PHE A 70 20.06 -12.01 -19.79
C PHE A 70 21.14 -11.84 -20.87
N VAL A 71 21.39 -10.60 -21.30
CA VAL A 71 22.44 -10.31 -22.30
C VAL A 71 23.82 -10.72 -21.78
N LEU A 72 24.15 -10.40 -20.52
CA LEU A 72 25.43 -10.79 -19.91
C LEU A 72 25.62 -12.31 -19.90
N VAL A 73 24.57 -13.05 -19.56
CA VAL A 73 24.59 -14.52 -19.57
C VAL A 73 24.79 -15.04 -20.98
N VAL A 74 23.99 -14.58 -21.95
CA VAL A 74 24.08 -15.04 -23.35
C VAL A 74 25.44 -14.75 -23.95
N VAL A 75 25.95 -13.53 -23.77
CA VAL A 75 27.28 -13.16 -24.27
C VAL A 75 28.36 -13.97 -23.57
N GLY A 76 28.32 -14.05 -22.24
CA GLY A 76 29.33 -14.78 -21.47
C GLY A 76 29.44 -16.25 -21.85
N TYR A 77 28.30 -16.93 -22.00
CA TYR A 77 28.30 -18.34 -22.43
C TYR A 77 28.57 -18.49 -23.93
N GLY A 78 28.12 -17.55 -24.76
CA GLY A 78 28.33 -17.58 -26.21
C GLY A 78 29.79 -17.32 -26.62
N THR A 79 30.55 -16.59 -25.82
CA THR A 79 31.98 -16.29 -26.09
C THR A 79 32.94 -17.22 -25.35
N SER A 80 32.43 -18.20 -24.59
CA SER A 80 33.23 -19.01 -23.65
C SER A 80 34.07 -18.17 -22.68
N PHE A 81 33.64 -16.94 -22.35
CA PHE A 81 34.35 -16.09 -21.38
C PHE A 81 34.46 -16.75 -20.00
N TRP A 82 33.47 -17.57 -19.65
CA TRP A 82 33.41 -18.31 -18.39
C TRP A 82 33.85 -19.78 -18.52
N GLY A 83 34.35 -20.18 -19.70
CA GLY A 83 34.81 -21.53 -20.00
C GLY A 83 36.27 -21.78 -19.64
#